data_AF-W0N2R2-F1
#
_entry.id   AF-W0N2R2-F1
#
_cell.length_a   1.000
_cell.length_b   1.000
_cell.length_c   1.000
_cell.angle_alpha   90.00
_cell.angle_beta   90.00
_cell.angle_gamma   90.00
#
_symmetry.space_group_name_H-M   'P 1'
#
loop_
_entity.id
_entity.type
_entity.pdbx_description
1 polymer ?
#
loop_
_entity_poly.entity_id
_entity_poly.type
_entity_poly.pdbx_seq_one_letter_code
_entity_poly.pdbx_strand_id
1 'polypeptide(L)'
;VYVLILPGFGIISHICLNLSLISDAFGFYGLLFAMFSIVCLGSSVWGHHMFTVGLDVKTAVFFSSVTMIIGVPTGIKVFTWLYMLLNSNVNKWDPVFLWIVSFIVLFSFGGVTGIVLSACVLDNVLHDTWFVVAHFHYVL
;
A
#
# COMPACT_ATOMS: atom_id res chain seq x y z
N VAL A 1 -4.97 -6.32 8.92
CA VAL A 1 -4.15 -5.15 8.53
C VAL A 1 -4.93 -4.12 7.70
N TYR A 2 -5.70 -4.51 6.67
CA TYR A 2 -6.38 -3.53 5.78
C TYR A 2 -7.37 -2.59 6.49
N VAL A 3 -8.10 -3.06 7.50
CA VAL A 3 -9.01 -2.20 8.29
C VAL A 3 -8.29 -1.04 8.98
N LEU A 4 -7.00 -1.20 9.32
CA LEU A 4 -6.20 -0.14 9.94
C LEU A 4 -5.76 0.91 8.92
N ILE A 5 -5.35 0.49 7.72
CA ILE A 5 -4.75 1.40 6.73
C ILE A 5 -5.80 2.12 5.86
N LEU A 6 -6.98 1.54 5.63
CA LEU A 6 -8.01 2.14 4.77
C LEU A 6 -8.51 3.52 5.27
N PRO A 7 -8.76 3.75 6.57
CA PRO A 7 -9.04 5.09 7.09
C PRO A 7 -7.85 6.05 6.88
N GLY A 8 -6.63 5.58 7.12
CA GLY A 8 -5.41 6.35 6.87
C GLY A 8 -5.32 6.82 5.42
N PHE A 9 -5.59 5.94 4.46
CA PHE A 9 -5.65 6.30 3.06
C PHE A 9 -6.69 7.36 2.73
N GLY A 10 -7.85 7.35 3.40
CA GLY A 10 -8.85 8.42 3.28
C GLY A 10 -8.29 9.75 3.75
N ILE A 11 -7.66 9.77 4.94
CA ILE A 11 -7.05 10.97 5.52
C ILE A 11 -5.97 11.53 4.58
N ILE A 12 -5.04 10.70 4.10
CA ILE A 12 -3.99 11.12 3.14
C ILE A 12 -4.62 11.70 1.87
N SER A 13 -5.67 11.08 1.33
CA SER A 13 -6.32 11.55 0.11
C SER A 13 -6.94 12.94 0.31
N HIS A 14 -7.61 13.16 1.44
CA HIS A 14 -8.18 14.47 1.78
C HIS A 14 -7.10 15.52 2.03
N ILE A 15 -6.01 15.20 2.73
CA ILE A 15 -4.91 16.14 2.96
C ILE A 15 -4.27 16.52 1.61
N CYS A 16 -3.93 15.54 0.76
CA CYS A 16 -3.36 15.82 -0.55
C CYS A 16 -4.27 16.69 -1.42
N LEU A 17 -5.58 16.45 -1.41
CA LEU A 17 -6.54 17.30 -2.13
C LEU A 17 -6.56 18.73 -1.57
N ASN A 18 -6.61 18.90 -0.24
CA ASN A 18 -6.62 20.23 0.39
C ASN A 18 -5.32 21.03 0.15
N LEU A 19 -4.18 20.35 0.07
CA LEU A 19 -2.89 21.00 -0.24
C LEU A 19 -2.75 21.33 -1.73
N SER A 20 -3.45 20.60 -2.59
CA SER A 20 -3.40 20.79 -4.04
C SER A 20 -4.22 22.01 -4.51
N LEU A 21 -3.87 22.55 -5.68
CA LEU A 21 -4.64 23.63 -6.32
C LEU A 21 -5.73 23.12 -7.28
N ILE A 22 -5.97 21.80 -7.33
CA ILE A 22 -6.99 21.22 -8.20
C ILE A 22 -8.35 21.21 -7.52
N SER A 23 -9.41 21.38 -8.30
CA SER A 23 -10.78 21.51 -7.78
C SER A 23 -11.38 20.18 -7.31
N ASP A 24 -10.82 19.06 -7.74
CA ASP A 24 -11.32 17.72 -7.42
C ASP A 24 -10.16 16.72 -7.36
N ALA A 25 -10.39 15.58 -6.72
CA ALA A 25 -9.38 14.53 -6.58
C ALA A 25 -9.00 13.97 -7.96
N PHE A 26 -7.72 14.08 -8.31
CA PHE A 26 -7.22 13.51 -9.56
C PHE A 26 -7.55 12.02 -9.65
N GLY A 27 -8.27 11.62 -10.70
CA GLY A 27 -8.67 10.22 -10.86
C GLY A 27 -9.54 9.71 -9.72
N PHE A 28 -10.54 10.48 -9.26
CA PHE A 28 -11.49 10.07 -8.22
C PHE A 28 -12.01 8.64 -8.37
N TYR A 29 -12.49 8.26 -9.56
CA TYR A 29 -12.93 6.87 -9.82
C TYR A 29 -11.80 5.85 -9.65
N GLY A 30 -10.57 6.21 -10.02
CA GLY A 30 -9.38 5.38 -9.77
C GLY A 30 -9.13 5.17 -8.28
N LEU A 31 -9.24 6.21 -7.46
CA LEU A 31 -9.14 6.11 -5.99
C LEU A 31 -10.26 5.24 -5.40
N LEU A 32 -11.49 5.42 -5.88
CA LEU A 32 -12.67 4.68 -5.42
C LEU A 32 -12.54 3.19 -5.74
N PHE A 33 -12.26 2.86 -7.01
CA PHE A 33 -12.09 1.47 -7.44
C PHE A 33 -10.84 0.83 -6.83
N ALA A 34 -9.76 1.59 -6.62
CA ALA A 34 -8.61 1.08 -5.88
C ALA A 34 -8.97 0.67 -4.45
N MET A 35 -9.72 1.50 -3.71
CA MET A 35 -10.17 1.16 -2.36
C MET A 35 -11.07 -0.07 -2.35
N PHE A 36 -12.02 -0.14 -3.29
CA PHE A 36 -12.89 -1.30 -3.43
C PHE A 36 -12.09 -2.58 -3.74
N SER A 37 -11.15 -2.52 -4.69
CA SER A 37 -10.27 -3.64 -5.03
C SER A 37 -9.42 -4.09 -3.86
N ILE A 38 -8.87 -3.17 -3.05
CA ILE A 38 -8.09 -3.53 -1.84
C ILE A 38 -8.96 -4.28 -0.84
N VAL A 39 -10.23 -3.88 -0.65
CA VAL A 39 -11.16 -4.59 0.25
C VAL A 39 -11.47 -5.98 -0.28
N CYS A 40 -11.87 -6.10 -1.55
CA CYS A 40 -12.22 -7.38 -2.14
C CYS A 40 -11.03 -8.34 -2.15
N LEU A 41 -9.88 -7.93 -2.68
CA LEU A 41 -8.68 -8.75 -2.72
C LEU A 41 -8.13 -9.04 -1.32
N GLY A 42 -8.18 -8.06 -0.42
CA GLY A 42 -7.74 -8.20 0.97
C GLY A 42 -8.47 -9.30 1.74
N SER A 43 -9.72 -9.60 1.37
CA SER A 43 -10.49 -10.73 1.94
C SER A 43 -10.01 -12.10 1.45
N SER A 44 -9.21 -12.17 0.39
CA SER A 44 -8.81 -13.39 -0.31
C SER A 44 -7.30 -13.74 -0.20
N VAL A 45 -6.52 -13.02 0.63
CA VAL A 45 -5.05 -13.15 0.67
C VAL A 45 -4.48 -13.69 1.98
N TRP A 46 -5.30 -14.06 2.96
CA TRP A 46 -4.83 -14.47 4.29
C TRP A 46 -3.78 -15.61 4.26
N GLY A 47 -3.87 -16.50 3.26
CA GLY A 47 -2.97 -17.65 3.10
C GLY A 47 -1.49 -17.28 2.91
N HIS A 48 -1.18 -16.03 2.54
CA HIS A 48 0.22 -15.56 2.44
C HIS A 48 0.98 -15.54 3.78
N HIS A 49 0.27 -15.58 4.92
CA HIS A 49 0.89 -15.70 6.24
C HIS A 49 1.24 -17.15 6.60
N MET A 50 0.95 -18.09 5.71
CA MET A 50 1.02 -19.53 5.96
C MET A 50 1.90 -20.25 4.93
N PHE A 51 2.74 -19.54 4.16
CA PHE A 51 3.53 -20.19 3.11
C PHE A 51 4.46 -21.30 3.63
N THR A 52 4.91 -21.20 4.88
CA THR A 52 5.81 -22.16 5.53
C THR A 52 5.12 -23.36 6.19
N VAL A 53 3.78 -23.42 6.21
CA VAL A 53 3.05 -24.53 6.86
C VAL A 53 2.93 -25.79 6.00
N GLY A 54 3.49 -25.78 4.78
CA GLY A 54 3.44 -26.92 3.85
C GLY A 54 2.23 -26.94 2.91
N LEU A 55 1.79 -25.76 2.43
CA LEU A 55 0.77 -25.66 1.39
C LEU A 55 1.23 -26.35 0.10
N ASP A 56 0.28 -26.90 -0.67
CA ASP A 56 0.60 -27.37 -2.02
C ASP A 56 1.00 -26.21 -2.94
N VAL A 57 1.80 -26.51 -3.97
CA VAL A 57 2.38 -25.50 -4.87
C VAL A 57 1.31 -24.63 -5.53
N LYS A 58 0.16 -25.18 -5.91
CA LYS A 58 -0.88 -24.42 -6.61
C LYS A 58 -1.54 -23.42 -5.67
N THR A 59 -1.84 -23.84 -4.44
CA THR A 59 -2.39 -22.97 -3.41
C THR A 59 -1.41 -21.86 -3.04
N ALA A 60 -0.12 -22.18 -2.87
CA ALA A 60 0.91 -21.18 -2.57
C ALA A 60 1.06 -20.15 -3.70
N VAL A 61 1.13 -20.60 -4.97
CA VAL A 61 1.22 -19.72 -6.13
C VAL A 61 -0.04 -18.86 -6.29
N PHE A 62 -1.23 -19.41 -6.03
CA PHE A 62 -2.48 -18.63 -6.03
C PHE A 62 -2.40 -17.48 -5.02
N PHE A 63 -2.16 -17.76 -3.74
CA PHE A 63 -2.08 -16.72 -2.72
C PHE A 63 -0.94 -15.73 -2.98
N SER A 64 0.20 -16.20 -3.50
CA SER A 64 1.31 -15.32 -3.90
C SER A 64 0.89 -14.32 -4.98
N SER A 65 0.24 -14.81 -6.05
CA SER A 65 -0.20 -13.97 -7.17
C SER A 65 -1.27 -12.95 -6.76
N VAL A 66 -2.31 -13.37 -6.01
CA VAL A 66 -3.39 -12.48 -5.57
C VAL A 66 -2.87 -11.41 -4.61
N THR A 67 -1.94 -11.76 -3.72
CA THR A 67 -1.29 -10.81 -2.81
C THR A 67 -0.51 -9.76 -3.59
N MET A 68 0.27 -10.17 -4.59
CA MET A 68 1.03 -9.25 -5.43
C MET A 68 0.14 -8.27 -6.21
N ILE A 69 -1.04 -8.74 -6.68
CA ILE A 69 -2.00 -7.90 -7.41
C ILE A 69 -2.50 -6.72 -6.55
N ILE A 70 -2.56 -6.83 -5.22
CA ILE A 70 -2.95 -5.72 -4.33
C ILE A 70 -1.98 -4.53 -4.44
N GLY A 71 -0.75 -4.76 -4.90
CA GLY A 71 0.21 -3.70 -5.21
C GLY A 71 -0.31 -2.72 -6.28
N VAL A 72 -1.14 -3.17 -7.22
CA VAL A 72 -1.68 -2.33 -8.30
C VAL A 72 -2.64 -1.25 -7.79
N PRO A 73 -3.77 -1.56 -7.11
CA PRO A 73 -4.65 -0.53 -6.58
C PRO A 73 -3.96 0.35 -5.52
N THR A 74 -3.03 -0.21 -4.74
CA THR A 74 -2.22 0.57 -3.80
C THR A 74 -1.33 1.59 -4.54
N GLY A 75 -0.68 1.16 -5.62
CA GLY A 75 0.13 2.02 -6.48
C GLY A 75 -0.69 3.14 -7.13
N ILE A 76 -1.90 2.86 -7.62
CA ILE A 76 -2.82 3.88 -8.16
C ILE A 76 -3.02 5.01 -7.13
N LYS A 77 -3.26 4.67 -5.86
CA LYS A 77 -3.43 5.67 -4.80
C LYS A 77 -2.16 6.51 -4.57
N VAL A 78 -1.00 5.86 -4.50
CA VAL A 78 0.30 6.55 -4.33
C VAL A 78 0.56 7.53 -5.47
N PHE A 79 0.38 7.10 -6.73
CA PHE A 79 0.59 7.98 -7.88
C PHE A 79 -0.43 9.12 -7.94
N THR A 80 -1.68 8.87 -7.56
CA THR A 80 -2.69 9.92 -7.45
C THR A 80 -2.31 10.97 -6.40
N TRP A 81 -1.83 10.55 -5.22
CA TRP A 81 -1.37 11.50 -4.19
C TRP A 81 -0.18 12.33 -4.67
N LEU A 82 0.81 11.70 -5.30
CA LEU A 82 1.95 12.40 -5.87
C LEU A 82 1.51 13.44 -6.90
N TYR A 83 0.56 13.10 -7.78
CA TYR A 83 0.03 14.04 -8.76
C TYR A 83 -0.66 15.25 -8.09
N MET A 84 -1.49 15.03 -7.06
CA MET A 84 -2.13 16.12 -6.33
C MET A 84 -1.10 17.05 -5.67
N LEU A 85 -0.06 16.48 -5.04
CA LEU A 85 1.00 17.26 -4.40
C LEU A 85 1.90 18.00 -5.41
N LEU A 86 2.12 17.46 -6.61
CA LEU A 86 2.85 18.16 -7.68
C LEU A 86 2.13 19.44 -8.13
N ASN A 87 0.81 19.49 -7.97
CA ASN A 87 -0.02 20.66 -8.28
C ASN A 87 -0.28 21.54 -7.04
N SER A 88 0.53 21.41 -5.99
CA SER A 88 0.42 22.22 -4.78
C SER A 88 1.36 23.43 -4.83
N ASN A 89 0.96 24.53 -4.17
CA ASN A 89 1.81 25.73 -4.00
C ASN A 89 2.04 26.03 -2.50
N VAL A 90 2.01 24.98 -1.68
CA VAL A 90 2.27 25.08 -0.24
C VAL A 90 3.77 25.23 0.00
N ASN A 91 4.14 25.89 1.08
CA ASN A 91 5.54 25.93 1.51
C ASN A 91 6.05 24.51 1.75
N LYS A 92 7.19 24.14 1.13
CA LYS A 92 7.81 22.81 1.29
C LYS A 92 8.26 22.52 2.72
N TRP A 93 8.44 23.56 3.54
CA TRP A 93 8.76 23.47 4.96
C TRP A 93 7.53 23.36 5.87
N ASP A 94 6.32 23.37 5.29
CA ASP A 94 5.12 23.13 6.06
C ASP A 94 5.16 21.72 6.70
N PRO A 95 4.92 21.60 8.02
CA PRO A 95 5.00 20.31 8.72
C PRO A 95 4.05 19.24 8.15
N VAL A 96 2.86 19.63 7.67
CA VAL A 96 1.89 18.69 7.10
C VAL A 96 2.40 18.19 5.74
N PHE A 97 2.92 19.09 4.91
CA PHE A 97 3.52 18.70 3.63
C PHE A 97 4.67 17.72 3.82
N LEU A 98 5.60 17.99 4.74
CA LEU A 98 6.73 17.11 5.04
C LEU A 98 6.28 15.74 5.59
N TRP A 99 5.26 15.72 6.44
CA TRP A 99 4.71 14.48 6.98
C TRP A 99 4.08 13.62 5.88
N ILE A 100 3.30 14.22 4.97
CA ILE A 100 2.69 13.49 3.84
C ILE A 100 3.73 12.93 2.89
N VAL A 101 4.75 13.72 2.54
CA VAL A 101 5.84 13.23 1.67
C VAL A 101 6.60 12.08 2.36
N SER A 102 6.88 12.21 3.65
CA SER A 102 7.54 11.15 4.44
C SER A 102 6.69 9.89 4.50
N PHE A 103 5.38 10.03 4.72
CA PHE A 103 4.43 8.91 4.67
C PHE A 103 4.50 8.21 3.31
N ILE A 104 4.38 8.94 2.19
CA ILE A 104 4.39 8.34 0.85
C ILE A 104 5.70 7.58 0.60
N VAL A 105 6.84 8.13 0.99
CA VAL A 105 8.16 7.49 0.82
C VAL A 105 8.28 6.23 1.66
N LEU A 106 8.03 6.32 2.98
CA LEU A 106 8.16 5.19 3.90
C LEU A 106 7.15 4.08 3.56
N PHE A 107 5.91 4.45 3.27
CA PHE A 107 4.88 3.52 2.85
C PHE A 107 5.24 2.84 1.52
N SER A 108 5.89 3.54 0.59
CA SER A 108 6.37 2.93 -0.65
C SER A 108 7.49 1.92 -0.42
N PHE A 109 8.45 2.21 0.47
CA PHE A 109 9.47 1.22 0.88
C PHE A 109 8.84 0.00 1.56
N GLY A 110 7.88 0.22 2.46
CA GLY A 110 7.06 -0.84 3.05
C GLY A 110 6.31 -1.65 1.99
N GLY A 111 5.70 -1.00 1.00
CA GLY A 111 5.01 -1.66 -0.11
C GLY A 111 5.93 -2.55 -0.95
N VAL A 112 7.12 -2.07 -1.30
CA VAL A 112 8.12 -2.84 -2.07
C VAL A 112 8.58 -4.08 -1.29
N THR A 113 8.88 -3.93 0.00
CA THR A 113 9.22 -5.09 0.87
C THR A 113 8.05 -6.06 1.02
N GLY A 114 6.80 -5.57 0.99
CA GLY A 114 5.60 -6.41 0.98
C GLY A 114 5.44 -7.21 -0.31
N ILE A 115 5.79 -6.64 -1.47
CA ILE A 115 5.83 -7.36 -2.74
C ILE A 115 6.87 -8.49 -2.69
N VAL A 116 8.03 -8.24 -2.07
CA VAL A 116 9.05 -9.28 -1.84
C VAL A 116 8.49 -10.41 -0.98
N LEU A 117 7.82 -10.10 0.14
CA LEU A 117 7.19 -11.09 1.02
C LEU A 117 5.98 -11.80 0.38
N SER A 118 5.32 -11.19 -0.62
CA SER A 118 4.23 -11.84 -1.34
C SER A 118 4.71 -13.03 -2.18
N ALA A 119 6.01 -13.12 -2.49
CA ALA A 119 6.57 -14.24 -3.25
C ALA A 119 6.81 -15.44 -2.33
N CYS A 120 6.01 -16.50 -2.48
CA CYS A 120 6.08 -17.69 -1.62
C CYS A 120 7.46 -18.36 -1.58
N VAL A 121 8.22 -18.29 -2.69
CA VAL A 121 9.58 -18.82 -2.76
C VAL A 121 10.55 -18.02 -1.90
N LEU A 122 10.41 -16.70 -1.85
CA LEU A 122 11.24 -15.82 -1.01
C LEU A 122 10.80 -15.88 0.45
N ASP A 123 9.49 -15.98 0.71
CA ASP A 123 8.98 -16.06 2.07
C ASP A 123 9.53 -17.29 2.82
N ASN A 124 9.80 -18.42 2.14
CA ASN A 124 10.43 -19.58 2.76
C ASN A 124 11.75 -19.28 3.51
N VAL A 125 12.51 -18.26 3.11
CA VAL A 125 13.75 -17.85 3.78
C VAL A 125 13.61 -16.57 4.61
N LEU A 126 12.53 -15.81 4.43
CA LEU A 126 12.28 -14.53 5.12
C LEU A 126 11.26 -14.65 6.25
N HIS A 127 10.45 -15.72 6.28
CA HIS A 127 9.41 -15.96 7.27
C HIS A 127 10.00 -15.94 8.69
N ASP A 128 9.28 -15.33 9.62
CA ASP A 128 9.69 -15.17 11.04
C ASP A 128 11.07 -14.50 11.25
N THR A 129 11.55 -13.73 10.27
CA THR A 129 12.77 -12.92 10.42
C THR A 129 12.47 -11.45 10.67
N TRP A 130 13.50 -10.69 11.03
CA TRP A 130 13.44 -9.23 11.16
C TRP A 130 13.04 -8.51 9.87
N PHE A 131 13.11 -9.16 8.71
CA PHE A 131 12.62 -8.59 7.45
C PHE A 131 11.11 -8.38 7.49
N VAL A 132 10.36 -9.36 7.99
CA VAL A 132 8.89 -9.28 8.15
C VAL A 132 8.52 -8.20 9.16
N VAL A 133 9.25 -8.13 10.28
CA VAL A 133 9.06 -7.10 11.30
C VAL A 133 9.29 -5.71 10.69
N ALA A 134 10.41 -5.50 10.00
CA ALA A 134 10.72 -4.23 9.36
C ALA A 134 9.65 -3.83 8.33
N HIS A 135 9.22 -4.76 7.48
CA HIS A 135 8.13 -4.54 6.52
C HIS A 135 6.88 -3.97 7.20
N PHE A 136 6.40 -4.61 8.28
CA PHE A 136 5.20 -4.16 8.99
C PHE A 136 5.37 -2.79 9.64
N HIS A 137 6.56 -2.47 10.17
CA HIS A 137 6.84 -1.16 10.78
C HIS A 137 6.95 -0.02 9.75
N TYR A 138 7.18 -0.31 8.47
CA TYR A 138 7.11 0.71 7.41
C TYR A 138 5.68 1.01 6.94
N VAL A 139 4.76 0.05 7.04
CA VAL A 139 3.39 0.17 6.49
C VAL A 139 2.32 0.51 7.53
N LEU A 140 2.65 0.51 8.83
CA LEU A 140 1.79 0.89 9.95
C LEU A 140 2.25 2.23 10.54
#